data_AF-A0A7C5SDD3-F1
#
_entry.id   AF-A0A7C5SDD3-F1
#
_cell.length_a   1.000
_cell.length_b   1.000
_cell.length_c   1.000
_cell.angle_alpha   90.00
_cell.angle_beta   90.00
_cell.angle_gamma   90.00
#
_symmetry.space_group_name_H-M   'P 1'
#
loop_
_entity.id
_entity.type
_entity.pdbx_description
1 polymer ?
#
loop_
_entity_poly.entity_id
_entity_poly.type
_entity_poly.pdbx_seq_one_letter_code
_entity_poly.pdbx_strand_id
1 'polypeptide(L)'
;MPLLATAPATAHDRAACPRVFAPVCAVRTVRLPHGTFRQRRTYPNACVAHAQGARVIHSGPCRRVPPTGVRPAATCMVWHDGCNTCRRLYPGGPWRCTRRHCVRFARPRCLSRFANQPRPRPPRACPQIYRPVCARVQVRCVRAPCRPVRRTFSNACFARAAGARIIHFGRCR
;
A
#
# COMPACT_ATOMS: atom_id res chain seq x y z
N MET A 1 28.85 13.51 55.15
CA MET A 1 28.19 12.27 54.70
C MET A 1 26.73 12.57 54.41
N PRO A 2 26.33 12.99 53.20
CA PRO A 2 24.91 13.21 52.91
C PRO A 2 24.23 11.87 52.57
N LEU A 3 23.14 11.59 53.28
CA LEU A 3 22.20 10.50 53.01
C LEU A 3 21.57 10.71 51.62
N LEU A 4 21.90 9.83 50.68
CA LEU A 4 21.20 9.71 49.40
C LEU A 4 19.81 9.12 49.64
N ALA A 5 18.78 9.95 49.50
CA ALA A 5 17.39 9.51 49.44
C ALA A 5 17.21 8.59 48.22
N THR A 6 16.89 7.32 48.47
CA THR A 6 16.46 6.37 47.45
C THR A 6 15.12 6.85 46.88
N ALA A 7 15.11 7.22 45.60
CA ALA A 7 13.89 7.54 44.86
C ALA A 7 12.94 6.32 44.91
N PRO A 8 11.62 6.54 45.09
CA PRO A 8 10.66 5.44 45.16
C PRO A 8 10.68 4.68 43.84
N ALA A 9 10.92 3.37 43.91
CA ALA A 9 10.80 2.47 42.78
C ALA A 9 9.41 2.67 42.16
N THR A 10 9.36 3.19 40.94
CA THR A 10 8.11 3.31 40.19
C THR A 10 7.48 1.92 40.09
N ALA A 11 6.14 1.83 40.20
CA ALA A 11 5.34 0.59 40.18
C ALA A 11 5.48 -0.31 38.92
N HIS A 12 6.47 -0.02 38.07
CA HIS A 12 6.85 -0.67 36.83
C HIS A 12 7.55 -2.03 37.03
N ASP A 13 8.25 -2.24 38.14
CA ASP A 13 9.19 -3.37 38.29
C ASP A 13 8.56 -4.69 38.77
N ARG A 14 7.25 -4.74 39.07
CA ARG A 14 6.60 -5.94 39.64
C ARG A 14 5.40 -6.47 38.87
N ALA A 15 5.19 -6.04 37.62
CA ALA A 15 4.11 -6.59 36.81
C ALA A 15 4.52 -7.93 36.17
N ALA A 16 4.03 -9.04 36.72
CA ALA A 16 4.16 -10.36 36.09
C ALA A 16 3.26 -10.43 34.84
N CYS A 17 3.83 -10.15 33.67
CA CYS A 17 3.10 -10.23 32.41
C CYS A 17 3.28 -11.57 31.70
N PRO A 18 2.22 -12.11 31.06
CA PRO A 18 2.34 -13.31 30.24
C PRO A 18 3.24 -13.06 29.03
N ARG A 19 3.96 -14.10 28.60
CA ARG A 19 4.83 -14.07 27.39
C ARG A 19 4.05 -14.21 26.07
N VAL A 20 2.73 -14.02 26.10
CA VAL A 20 1.89 -14.00 24.90
C VAL A 20 2.21 -12.76 24.06
N PHE A 21 2.47 -12.97 22.77
CA PHE A 21 2.63 -11.90 21.80
C PHE A 21 1.29 -11.57 21.13
N ALA A 22 0.67 -10.48 21.56
CA ALA A 22 -0.60 -9.97 21.05
C ALA A 22 -0.50 -8.43 20.97
N PRO A 23 0.17 -7.90 19.93
CA PRO A 23 0.66 -6.52 19.94
C PRO A 23 -0.48 -5.52 20.03
N VAL A 24 -0.25 -4.43 20.76
CA VAL A 24 -1.21 -3.32 20.91
C VAL A 24 -0.54 -1.98 20.63
N CYS A 25 -1.32 -1.02 20.13
CA CYS A 25 -0.90 0.36 20.04
C CYS A 25 -1.37 1.09 21.29
N ALA A 26 -0.43 1.61 22.09
CA ALA A 26 -0.74 2.35 23.30
C ALA A 26 -0.05 3.72 23.31
N VAL A 27 -0.58 4.64 24.11
CA VAL A 27 -0.02 5.97 24.32
C VAL A 27 0.52 6.11 25.73
N ARG A 28 1.77 6.58 25.85
CA ARG A 28 2.38 6.96 27.12
C ARG A 28 2.54 8.47 27.17
N THR A 29 2.13 9.07 28.28
CA THR A 29 2.36 10.49 28.54
C THR A 29 3.80 10.67 28.99
N VAL A 30 4.58 11.46 28.26
CA VAL A 30 5.96 11.81 28.59
C VAL A 30 5.99 13.28 28.97
N ARG A 31 6.43 13.58 30.19
CA ARG A 31 6.69 14.97 30.62
C ARG A 31 8.07 15.37 30.10
N LEU A 32 8.12 16.43 29.31
CA LEU A 32 9.35 17.06 28.84
C LEU A 32 9.45 18.46 29.47
N PRO A 33 10.66 19.06 29.54
CA PRO A 33 10.83 20.41 30.09
C PRO A 33 9.97 21.48 29.40
N HIS A 34 9.66 21.28 28.11
CA HIS A 34 8.90 22.21 27.27
C HIS A 34 7.43 21.78 27.05
N GLY A 35 6.89 20.89 27.91
CA GLY A 35 5.48 20.48 27.86
C GLY A 35 5.27 18.97 27.93
N THR A 36 4.02 18.55 27.78
CA THR A 36 3.62 17.14 27.90
C THR A 36 3.37 16.55 26.51
N PHE A 37 4.10 15.48 26.16
CA PHE A 37 3.97 14.80 24.87
C PHE A 37 3.31 13.43 25.00
N ARG A 38 2.33 13.14 24.14
CA ARG A 38 1.66 11.84 24.07
C ARG A 38 2.37 10.93 23.06
N GLN A 39 3.26 10.08 23.55
CA GLN A 39 4.03 9.16 22.70
C GLN A 39 3.25 7.88 22.40
N ARG A 40 2.94 7.63 21.12
CA ARG A 40 2.36 6.34 20.68
C ARG A 40 3.48 5.32 20.44
N ARG A 41 3.35 4.13 21.02
CA ARG A 41 4.31 3.03 20.89
C ARG A 41 3.59 1.69 20.79
N THR A 42 4.15 0.77 20.01
CA THR A 42 3.70 -0.63 19.96
C THR A 42 4.26 -1.39 21.16
N TYR A 43 3.38 -2.07 21.88
CA TYR A 43 3.74 -2.94 23.00
C TYR A 43 3.52 -4.42 22.62
N PRO A 44 4.29 -5.37 23.17
CA PRO A 44 4.17 -6.80 22.87
C PRO A 44 2.79 -7.39 23.22
N ASN A 45 2.19 -6.88 24.30
CA ASN A 45 0.83 -7.17 24.71
C ASN A 45 0.27 -6.05 25.62
N ALA A 46 -1.02 -6.13 25.93
CA ALA A 46 -1.72 -5.15 26.77
C ALA A 46 -1.19 -5.09 28.20
N CYS A 47 -0.84 -6.24 28.81
CA CYS A 47 -0.29 -6.27 30.17
C CYS A 47 1.00 -5.42 30.24
N VAL A 48 1.94 -5.65 29.32
CA VAL A 48 3.18 -4.87 29.26
C VAL A 48 2.87 -3.39 28.98
N ALA A 49 1.88 -3.05 28.14
CA ALA A 49 1.48 -1.66 27.95
C ALA A 49 1.02 -0.98 29.26
N HIS A 50 0.11 -1.62 30.00
CA HIS A 50 -0.44 -1.08 31.24
C HIS A 50 0.59 -1.01 32.36
N ALA A 51 1.40 -2.06 32.53
CA ALA A 51 2.53 -2.09 33.46
C ALA A 51 3.48 -0.91 33.23
N GLN A 52 3.65 -0.51 31.96
CA GLN A 52 4.50 0.61 31.61
C GLN A 52 3.81 2.00 31.65
N GLY A 53 2.61 2.08 32.21
CA GLY A 53 1.81 3.30 32.30
C GLY A 53 1.27 3.80 30.96
N ALA A 54 1.18 2.93 29.96
CA ALA A 54 0.60 3.28 28.66
C ALA A 54 -0.89 2.90 28.60
N ARG A 55 -1.68 3.77 27.97
CA ARG A 55 -3.11 3.52 27.70
C ARG A 55 -3.27 2.91 26.31
N VAL A 56 -3.84 1.71 26.23
CA VAL A 56 -4.13 1.05 24.96
C VAL A 56 -5.15 1.87 24.15
N ILE A 57 -4.86 2.08 22.88
CA ILE A 57 -5.73 2.79 21.91
C ILE A 57 -6.50 1.76 21.08
N HIS A 58 -5.80 0.79 20.49
CA HIS A 58 -6.38 -0.26 19.66
C HIS A 58 -5.49 -1.51 19.65
N SER A 59 -6.08 -2.65 19.30
CA SER A 59 -5.38 -3.90 19.03
C SER A 59 -4.53 -3.81 17.75
N GLY A 60 -3.43 -4.55 17.71
CA GLY A 60 -2.42 -4.49 16.64
C GLY A 60 -1.37 -3.37 16.84
N PRO A 61 -0.28 -3.40 16.07
CA PRO A 61 0.82 -2.45 16.23
C PRO A 61 0.42 -1.01 15.88
N CYS A 62 1.09 -0.03 16.49
CA CYS A 62 0.94 1.35 16.07
C CYS A 62 1.37 1.51 14.60
N ARG A 63 0.54 2.21 13.83
CA ARG A 63 0.91 2.64 12.48
C ARG A 63 2.11 3.58 12.62
N ARG A 64 3.22 3.28 11.97
CA ARG A 64 4.34 4.23 11.85
C ARG A 64 3.83 5.42 11.03
N VAL A 65 3.49 6.51 11.73
CA VAL A 65 3.28 7.80 11.11
C VAL A 65 4.67 8.38 10.90
N PRO A 66 5.06 8.76 9.67
CA PRO A 66 6.27 9.54 9.44
C PRO A 66 6.32 10.75 10.40
N PRO A 67 7.48 11.18 10.89
CA PRO A 67 7.62 12.26 11.87
C PRO A 67 6.95 13.59 11.46
N THR A 68 6.58 13.73 10.19
CA THR A 68 5.90 14.89 9.59
C THR A 68 4.37 14.79 9.53
N GLY A 69 3.76 13.69 9.94
CA GLY A 69 2.29 13.51 9.88
C GLY A 69 1.71 13.28 8.48
N VAL A 70 2.53 13.36 7.43
CA VAL A 70 2.10 13.16 6.04
C VAL A 70 1.95 11.67 5.74
N ARG A 71 0.73 11.24 5.41
CA ARG A 71 0.43 9.85 5.02
C ARG A 71 0.66 9.64 3.53
N PRO A 72 1.55 8.73 3.11
CA PRO A 72 1.64 8.33 1.70
C PRO A 72 0.34 7.71 1.21
N ALA A 73 -0.11 8.12 0.01
CA ALA A 73 -1.26 7.52 -0.67
C ALA A 73 -1.08 6.01 -0.82
N ALA A 74 -2.16 5.22 -0.84
CA ALA A 74 -2.13 3.75 -1.00
C ALA A 74 -1.46 3.27 -2.31
N THR A 75 -1.39 4.15 -3.31
CA THR A 75 -0.74 3.90 -4.60
C THR A 75 0.76 4.21 -4.62
N CYS A 76 1.32 4.83 -3.58
CA CYS A 76 2.76 5.14 -3.53
C CYS A 76 3.62 3.87 -3.37
N MET A 77 4.50 3.52 -4.29
CA MET A 77 5.34 2.33 -4.15
C MET A 77 6.64 2.64 -3.40
N VAL A 78 7.23 3.80 -3.66
CA VAL A 78 8.44 4.29 -3.01
C VAL A 78 8.16 5.66 -2.40
N TRP A 79 8.35 5.77 -1.09
CA TRP A 79 8.07 6.96 -0.30
C TRP A 79 9.34 7.47 0.38
N HIS A 80 9.57 8.77 0.33
CA HIS A 80 10.58 9.44 1.13
C HIS A 80 9.90 10.07 2.35
N ASP A 81 10.27 9.67 3.56
CA ASP A 81 9.64 10.15 4.80
C ASP A 81 10.22 11.48 5.32
N GLY A 82 11.20 12.02 4.60
CA GLY A 82 11.97 13.21 4.98
C GLY A 82 13.43 12.90 5.30
N CYS A 83 13.77 11.64 5.54
CA CYS A 83 15.15 11.19 5.72
C CYS A 83 15.41 9.83 5.07
N ASN A 84 14.52 8.86 5.30
CA ASN A 84 14.63 7.50 4.80
C ASN A 84 13.80 7.31 3.53
N THR A 85 14.30 6.40 2.68
CA THR A 85 13.57 5.92 1.52
C THR A 85 12.92 4.59 1.88
N CYS A 86 11.60 4.56 1.78
CA CYS A 86 10.74 3.43 2.08
C CYS A 86 10.18 2.83 0.80
N ARG A 87 10.13 1.50 0.71
CA ARG A 87 9.48 0.76 -0.39
C ARG A 87 8.49 -0.26 0.14
N ARG A 88 7.44 -0.52 -0.63
CA ARG A 88 6.48 -1.63 -0.41
C ARG A 88 6.19 -2.38 -1.71
N LEU A 89 5.71 -3.61 -1.60
CA LEU A 89 5.54 -4.52 -2.75
C LEU A 89 4.14 -4.48 -3.39
N TYR A 90 3.12 -4.07 -2.65
CA TYR A 90 1.74 -3.96 -3.13
C TYR A 90 1.01 -2.77 -2.47
N PRO A 91 -0.07 -2.24 -3.07
CA PRO A 91 -0.84 -1.14 -2.51
C PRO A 91 -1.28 -1.41 -1.07
N GLY A 92 -0.99 -0.45 -0.18
CA GLY A 92 -1.32 -0.59 1.25
C GLY A 92 -0.45 -1.57 2.05
N GLY A 93 0.51 -2.27 1.42
CA GLY A 93 1.42 -3.20 2.09
C GLY A 93 2.39 -2.52 3.08
N PRO A 94 3.07 -3.32 3.92
CA PRO A 94 4.02 -2.81 4.91
C PRO A 94 5.23 -2.14 4.25
N TRP A 95 5.73 -1.09 4.89
CA TRP A 95 6.91 -0.35 4.42
C TRP A 95 8.21 -0.96 4.93
N ARG A 96 9.18 -1.13 4.03
CA ARG A 96 10.58 -1.41 4.34
C ARG A 96 11.38 -0.15 4.03
N CYS A 97 11.97 0.44 5.07
CA CYS A 97 12.70 1.70 4.97
C CYS A 97 14.18 1.49 5.22
N THR A 98 15.01 2.31 4.57
CA THR A 98 16.40 2.49 4.99
C THR A 98 16.45 3.05 6.42
N ARG A 99 17.61 2.94 7.07
CA ARG A 99 17.90 3.58 8.36
C ARG A 99 19.15 4.43 8.24
N ARG A 100 19.02 5.60 7.64
CA ARG A 100 20.12 6.56 7.52
C ARG A 100 20.02 7.64 8.59
N HIS A 101 21.16 8.11 9.06
CA HIS A 101 21.25 9.31 9.88
C HIS A 101 21.14 10.55 8.98
N CYS A 102 20.30 11.51 9.36
CA CYS A 102 20.13 12.77 8.63
C CYS A 102 20.35 13.94 9.59
N VAL A 103 21.23 14.87 9.21
CA VAL A 103 21.46 16.11 9.95
C VAL A 103 20.36 17.13 9.65
N ARG A 104 19.80 17.11 8.43
CA ARG A 104 18.66 17.94 8.02
C ARG A 104 17.60 17.07 7.36
N PHE A 105 16.33 17.35 7.65
CA PHE A 105 15.19 16.64 7.07
C PHE A 105 14.66 17.37 5.84
N ALA A 106 14.37 16.63 4.78
CA ALA A 106 13.71 17.15 3.59
C ALA A 106 12.19 17.00 3.70
N ARG A 107 11.45 17.65 2.78
CA ARG A 107 10.00 17.46 2.67
C ARG A 107 9.68 16.00 2.27
N PRO A 108 8.75 15.33 2.97
CA PRO A 108 8.28 14.00 2.60
C PRO A 108 7.58 14.03 1.23
N ARG A 109 7.83 13.01 0.40
CA ARG A 109 7.21 12.92 -0.93
C ARG A 109 7.20 11.49 -1.47
N CYS A 110 6.26 11.22 -2.36
CA CYS A 110 6.23 9.96 -3.09
C CYS A 110 7.22 10.04 -4.25
N LEU A 111 8.17 9.10 -4.30
CA LEU A 111 9.18 9.02 -5.34
C LEU A 111 8.68 8.20 -6.54
N SER A 112 7.90 7.15 -6.30
CA SER A 112 7.24 6.39 -7.37
C SER A 112 5.93 5.78 -6.88
N ARG A 113 5.00 5.59 -7.81
CA ARG A 113 3.70 4.96 -7.55
C ARG A 113 3.69 3.57 -8.19
N PHE A 114 2.82 2.68 -7.71
CA PHE A 114 2.44 1.51 -8.49
C PHE A 114 1.96 2.04 -9.83
N ALA A 115 2.67 1.68 -10.90
CA ALA A 115 2.24 2.04 -12.24
C ALA A 115 0.78 1.58 -12.37
N ASN A 116 -0.06 2.43 -12.96
CA ASN A 116 -1.29 1.99 -13.58
C ASN A 116 -0.90 1.06 -14.75
N GLN A 117 -0.29 -0.08 -14.46
CA GLN A 117 -0.16 -1.12 -15.47
C GLN A 117 -1.59 -1.56 -15.73
N PRO A 118 -2.10 -1.45 -16.98
CA PRO A 118 -3.37 -2.06 -17.29
C PRO A 118 -3.22 -3.53 -16.89
N ARG A 119 -4.10 -4.00 -16.00
CA ARG A 119 -4.15 -5.43 -15.66
C ARG A 119 -4.10 -6.17 -17.00
N PRO A 120 -3.22 -7.15 -17.20
CA PRO A 120 -3.28 -7.98 -18.40
C PRO A 120 -4.73 -8.45 -18.49
N ARG A 121 -5.43 -8.02 -19.55
CA ARG A 121 -6.84 -8.37 -19.71
C ARG A 121 -6.86 -9.89 -19.74
N PRO A 122 -7.66 -10.56 -18.89
CA PRO A 122 -7.73 -12.00 -18.92
C PRO A 122 -8.01 -12.43 -20.37
N PRO A 123 -7.40 -13.53 -20.85
CA PRO A 123 -7.64 -14.01 -22.20
C PRO A 123 -9.16 -14.06 -22.41
N ARG A 124 -9.64 -13.33 -23.43
CA ARG A 124 -11.08 -13.30 -23.72
C ARG A 124 -11.48 -14.69 -24.21
N ALA A 125 -12.11 -15.47 -23.33
CA ALA A 125 -12.75 -16.71 -23.72
C ALA A 125 -14.00 -16.37 -24.55
N CYS A 126 -14.03 -16.87 -25.78
CA CYS A 126 -15.19 -16.70 -26.65
C CYS A 126 -15.92 -18.03 -26.82
N PRO A 127 -17.27 -18.04 -26.73
CA PRO A 127 -18.03 -19.25 -27.00
C PRO A 127 -17.90 -19.63 -28.47
N GLN A 128 -17.93 -20.93 -28.76
CA GLN A 128 -17.86 -21.50 -30.13
C GLN A 128 -19.22 -21.47 -30.84
N ILE A 129 -20.01 -20.41 -30.62
CA ILE A 129 -21.31 -20.24 -31.25
C ILE A 129 -21.14 -19.53 -32.59
N TYR A 130 -21.74 -20.04 -33.65
CA TYR A 130 -21.72 -19.42 -34.96
C TYR A 130 -22.86 -18.41 -35.14
N ARG A 131 -22.58 -17.11 -34.97
CA ARG A 131 -23.51 -15.98 -35.17
C ARG A 131 -22.75 -14.83 -35.82
N PRO A 132 -22.49 -14.90 -37.14
CA PRO A 132 -21.44 -14.14 -37.78
C PRO A 132 -21.71 -12.64 -37.80
N VAL A 133 -20.63 -11.86 -37.84
CA VAL A 133 -20.67 -10.41 -38.00
C VAL A 133 -19.65 -9.93 -39.02
N CYS A 134 -19.99 -8.89 -39.77
CA CYS A 134 -19.05 -8.18 -40.64
C CYS A 134 -18.45 -7.02 -39.86
N ALA A 135 -17.12 -6.99 -39.73
CA ALA A 135 -16.42 -5.98 -38.95
C ALA A 135 -15.18 -5.46 -39.69
N ARG A 136 -14.76 -4.22 -39.39
CA ARG A 136 -13.48 -3.66 -39.84
C ARG A 136 -12.41 -3.95 -38.79
N VAL A 137 -11.32 -4.59 -39.18
CA VAL A 137 -10.21 -4.94 -38.29
C VAL A 137 -8.91 -4.32 -38.78
N GLN A 138 -8.13 -3.77 -37.86
CA GLN A 138 -6.80 -3.26 -38.16
C GLN A 138 -5.87 -4.46 -38.43
N VAL A 139 -5.25 -4.51 -39.61
CA VAL A 139 -4.30 -5.56 -39.97
C VAL A 139 -2.86 -5.06 -39.85
N ARG A 140 -1.94 -6.00 -39.71
CA ARG A 140 -0.51 -5.77 -39.92
C ARG A 140 -0.22 -6.06 -41.40
N CYS A 141 0.46 -5.13 -42.04
CA CYS A 141 0.83 -5.18 -43.43
C CYS A 141 2.33 -4.90 -43.55
N VAL A 142 2.94 -5.29 -44.67
CA VAL A 142 4.40 -5.16 -44.87
C VAL A 142 4.82 -3.69 -45.03
N ARG A 143 4.00 -2.87 -45.70
CA ARG A 143 4.26 -1.43 -45.89
C ARG A 143 3.12 -0.59 -45.30
N ALA A 144 3.48 0.35 -44.44
CA ALA A 144 2.53 1.29 -43.83
C ALA A 144 2.11 2.40 -44.81
N PRO A 145 0.90 3.01 -44.65
CA PRO A 145 -0.09 2.78 -43.60
C PRO A 145 -1.00 1.58 -43.87
N CYS A 146 -1.21 0.74 -42.85
CA CYS A 146 -2.15 -0.38 -42.96
C CYS A 146 -3.60 0.12 -42.84
N ARG A 147 -4.38 -0.01 -43.92
CA ARG A 147 -5.80 0.32 -43.89
C ARG A 147 -6.61 -0.81 -43.22
N PRO A 148 -7.63 -0.51 -42.39
CA PRO A 148 -8.50 -1.54 -41.84
C PRO A 148 -9.23 -2.31 -42.94
N VAL A 149 -9.31 -3.63 -42.81
CA VAL A 149 -9.99 -4.51 -43.78
C VAL A 149 -11.34 -4.98 -43.25
N ARG A 150 -12.31 -5.19 -44.15
CA ARG A 150 -13.58 -5.84 -43.81
C ARG A 150 -13.38 -7.36 -43.76
N ARG A 151 -13.78 -7.99 -42.66
CA ARG A 151 -13.67 -9.44 -42.48
C ARG A 151 -14.90 -9.97 -41.73
N THR A 152 -15.34 -11.16 -42.11
CA THR A 152 -16.36 -11.93 -41.38
C THR A 152 -15.73 -12.59 -40.16
N PHE A 153 -16.33 -12.38 -38.99
CA PHE A 153 -16.00 -13.10 -37.75
C PHE A 153 -17.10 -14.11 -37.42
N SER A 154 -16.74 -15.24 -36.82
CA SER A 154 -17.66 -16.33 -36.44
C SER A 154 -18.74 -15.87 -35.46
N ASN A 155 -18.39 -14.96 -34.55
CA ASN A 155 -19.33 -14.24 -33.71
C ASN A 155 -18.80 -12.89 -33.23
N ALA A 156 -19.67 -12.10 -32.60
CA ALA A 156 -19.34 -10.79 -32.05
C ALA A 156 -18.26 -10.82 -30.96
N CYS A 157 -18.10 -11.93 -30.22
CA CYS A 157 -17.02 -12.06 -29.24
C CYS A 157 -15.66 -12.09 -29.94
N PHE A 158 -15.49 -12.96 -30.95
CA PHE A 158 -14.24 -13.04 -31.73
C PHE A 158 -13.92 -11.73 -32.44
N ALA A 159 -14.93 -11.02 -32.97
CA ALA A 159 -14.73 -9.70 -33.57
C ALA A 159 -14.17 -8.68 -32.57
N ARG A 160 -14.79 -8.56 -31.39
CA ARG A 160 -14.35 -7.64 -30.33
C ARG A 160 -12.99 -8.04 -29.73
N ALA A 161 -12.73 -9.34 -29.63
CA ALA A 161 -11.45 -9.86 -29.15
C ALA A 161 -10.29 -9.49 -30.10
N ALA A 162 -10.54 -9.47 -31.40
CA ALA A 162 -9.60 -9.01 -32.42
C ALA A 162 -9.51 -7.47 -32.56
N GLY A 163 -10.23 -6.70 -31.71
CA GLY A 163 -10.28 -5.25 -31.82
C GLY A 163 -11.05 -4.74 -33.06
N ALA A 164 -11.88 -5.57 -33.67
CA ALA A 164 -12.64 -5.20 -34.85
C ALA A 164 -13.88 -4.37 -34.48
N ARG A 165 -14.19 -3.35 -35.30
CA ARG A 165 -15.42 -2.57 -35.20
C ARG A 165 -16.51 -3.21 -36.05
N ILE A 166 -17.54 -3.74 -35.41
CA ILE A 166 -18.69 -4.38 -36.08
C ILE A 166 -19.43 -3.32 -36.91
N ILE A 167 -19.68 -3.64 -38.18
CA ILE A 167 -20.44 -2.82 -39.12
C ILE A 167 -21.91 -3.25 -39.08
N HIS A 168 -22.17 -4.55 -39.27
CA HIS A 168 -23.51 -5.15 -39.24
C HIS A 168 -23.45 -6.63 -38.86
N PHE A 169 -24.62 -7.19 -38.51
CA PHE A 169 -24.79 -8.62 -38.28
C PHE A 169 -24.84 -9.40 -39.61
N GLY A 170 -24.38 -10.65 -39.60
CA GLY A 170 -24.21 -11.46 -40.81
C GLY A 170 -22.81 -11.38 -41.39
N ARG A 171 -22.55 -12.16 -42.44
CA ARG A 171 -21.24 -12.18 -43.13
C ARG A 171 -21.04 -10.90 -43.94
N CYS A 172 -19.79 -10.51 -44.21
CA CYS A 172 -19.52 -9.45 -45.18
C CYS A 172 -20.01 -9.89 -46.58
N ARG A 173 -20.51 -8.90 -47.34
CA ARG A 173 -20.85 -9.00 -48.77
C ARG A 173 -19.82 -8.23 -49.56
#